data_AF-A0A954QZ08-F1
#
_entry.id   AF-A0A954QZ08-F1
#
_cell.length_a   1.000
_cell.length_b   1.000
_cell.length_c   1.000
_cell.angle_alpha   90.00
_cell.angle_beta   90.00
_cell.angle_gamma   90.00
#
_symmetry.space_group_name_H-M   'P 1'
#
loop_
_entity.id
_entity.type
_entity.pdbx_description
1 polymer ?
#
loop_
_entity_poly.entity_id
_entity_poly.type
_entity_poly.pdbx_seq_one_letter_code
_entity_poly.pdbx_strand_id
1 'polypeptide(L)'
;TGLLACEFTPQGDLIVGGTNRGWPVRGPKPYALQRLDWTGVVPFEVKEINARPDGFLVTFTKPVDPAVATRPATYSLTTYTHIYQQGYGSPEVDHTVPQVTTAAVSKDGLQVHLQINGLQQGHVHDFDFQNVRSRDGEPLVHAKAYYTLNEIPK
;
A
#
# COMPACT_ATOMS: atom_id res chain seq x y z
N THR A 1 -19.47 -12.77 -1.19
CA THR A 1 -18.93 -13.38 0.02
C THR A 1 -17.86 -12.46 0.56
N GLY A 2 -17.89 -12.14 1.85
CA GLY A 2 -16.79 -11.48 2.56
C GLY A 2 -15.96 -12.54 3.27
N LEU A 3 -14.65 -12.34 3.36
CA LEU A 3 -13.76 -13.23 4.09
C LEU A 3 -13.91 -12.98 5.59
N LEU A 4 -14.02 -14.05 6.39
CA LEU A 4 -14.25 -13.98 7.84
C LEU A 4 -13.22 -14.79 8.63
N ALA A 5 -12.56 -15.74 7.99
CA ALA A 5 -11.54 -16.57 8.61
C ALA A 5 -10.39 -16.75 7.62
N CYS A 6 -9.17 -16.69 8.14
CA CYS A 6 -7.95 -17.03 7.43
C CYS A 6 -7.09 -17.91 8.34
N GLU A 7 -6.46 -18.94 7.76
CA GLU A 7 -5.53 -19.82 8.45
C GLU A 7 -4.42 -20.21 7.49
N PHE A 8 -3.17 -20.20 7.96
CA PHE A 8 -2.05 -20.76 7.22
C PHE A 8 -1.89 -22.25 7.56
N THR A 9 -1.76 -23.10 6.55
CA THR A 9 -1.40 -24.51 6.77
C THR A 9 0.05 -24.61 7.25
N PRO A 10 0.46 -25.72 7.90
CA PRO A 10 1.88 -25.95 8.22
C PRO A 10 2.81 -25.94 6.99
N GLN A 11 2.25 -26.14 5.79
CA GLN A 11 2.96 -26.09 4.51
C GLN A 11 3.03 -24.67 3.91
N GLY A 12 2.33 -23.69 4.49
CA GLY A 12 2.37 -22.28 4.08
C GLY A 12 1.25 -21.83 3.13
N ASP A 13 0.28 -22.70 2.84
CA ASP A 13 -0.89 -22.31 2.03
C ASP A 13 -1.85 -21.47 2.88
N LEU A 14 -2.45 -20.45 2.28
CA LEU A 14 -3.46 -19.64 2.95
C LEU A 14 -4.86 -20.18 2.61
N ILE A 15 -5.58 -20.66 3.61
CA ILE A 15 -7.00 -21.04 3.49
C ILE A 15 -7.85 -19.86 3.98
N VAL A 16 -8.80 -19.43 3.16
CA VAL A 16 -9.77 -18.40 3.53
C VAL A 16 -11.20 -18.92 3.44
N GLY A 17 -11.98 -18.64 4.49
CA GLY A 17 -13.39 -18.94 4.59
C GLY A 17 -14.23 -17.67 4.56
N GLY A 18 -15.39 -17.72 3.92
CA GLY A 18 -16.27 -16.56 3.83
C GLY A 18 -17.75 -16.89 3.73
N THR A 19 -18.58 -15.92 4.08
CA THR A 19 -20.04 -15.94 3.87
C THR A 19 -20.52 -14.61 3.29
N ASN A 20 -21.71 -14.61 2.66
CA ASN A 20 -22.41 -13.37 2.32
C ASN A 20 -23.51 -12.99 3.32
N ARG A 21 -23.62 -13.71 4.45
CA ARG A 21 -24.57 -13.41 5.52
C ARG A 21 -24.04 -12.29 6.43
N GLY A 22 -24.93 -11.40 6.86
CA GLY A 22 -24.66 -10.39 7.90
C GLY A 22 -24.30 -9.00 7.39
N TRP A 23 -23.48 -8.90 6.33
CA TRP A 23 -23.07 -7.60 5.77
C TRP A 23 -23.29 -7.55 4.26
N PRO A 24 -23.60 -6.37 3.68
CA PRO A 24 -23.60 -6.21 2.22
C PRO A 24 -22.23 -6.58 1.66
N VAL A 25 -22.19 -7.57 0.77
CA VAL A 25 -20.97 -8.00 0.09
C VAL A 25 -21.18 -7.97 -1.42
N ARG A 26 -20.14 -7.62 -2.18
CA ARG A 26 -20.22 -7.59 -3.65
C ARG A 26 -20.36 -8.97 -4.28
N GLY A 27 -19.76 -10.00 -3.69
CA GLY A 27 -19.78 -11.36 -4.25
C GLY A 27 -21.12 -12.09 -4.01
N PRO A 28 -21.77 -12.69 -5.03
CA PRO A 28 -23.10 -13.27 -4.89
C PRO A 28 -23.14 -14.64 -4.21
N LYS A 29 -22.02 -15.36 -4.14
CA LYS A 29 -21.98 -16.73 -3.58
C LYS A 29 -22.28 -16.73 -2.07
N PRO A 30 -23.10 -17.68 -1.58
CA PRO A 30 -23.48 -17.74 -0.17
C PRO A 30 -22.31 -18.05 0.75
N TYR A 31 -21.38 -18.88 0.28
CA TYR A 31 -20.21 -19.33 1.03
C TYR A 31 -18.98 -19.36 0.11
N ALA A 32 -17.80 -19.29 0.71
CA ALA A 32 -16.54 -19.56 0.05
C ALA A 32 -15.61 -20.33 0.99
N LEU A 33 -14.91 -21.32 0.40
CA LEU A 33 -13.69 -21.89 0.93
C LEU A 33 -12.69 -21.85 -0.21
N GLN A 34 -11.62 -21.07 -0.05
CA GLN A 34 -10.59 -20.89 -1.07
C GLN A 34 -9.23 -21.14 -0.46
N ARG A 35 -8.30 -21.66 -1.27
CA ARG A 35 -6.90 -21.84 -0.92
C ARG A 35 -6.07 -21.00 -1.87
N LEU A 36 -5.10 -20.29 -1.32
CA LEU A 36 -4.06 -19.59 -2.07
C LEU A 36 -2.75 -20.36 -1.89
N ASP A 37 -2.23 -20.87 -3.01
CA ASP A 37 -0.98 -21.61 -3.07
C ASP A 37 0.14 -20.68 -3.54
N TRP A 38 1.24 -20.62 -2.80
CA TRP A 38 2.39 -19.82 -3.21
C TRP A 38 3.12 -20.47 -4.39
N THR A 39 3.33 -19.72 -5.47
CA THR A 39 3.98 -20.23 -6.69
C THR A 39 5.50 -20.36 -6.56
N GLY A 40 6.10 -19.83 -5.49
CA GLY A 40 7.55 -19.69 -5.36
C GLY A 40 8.14 -18.47 -6.07
N VAL A 41 7.36 -17.75 -6.89
CA VAL A 41 7.84 -16.62 -7.70
C VAL A 41 7.50 -15.31 -7.02
N VAL A 42 8.53 -14.61 -6.52
CA VAL A 42 8.37 -13.28 -5.93
C VAL A 42 8.07 -12.26 -7.05
N PRO A 43 6.93 -11.55 -7.04
CA PRO A 43 6.66 -10.45 -7.97
C PRO A 43 7.41 -9.18 -7.56
N PHE A 44 7.50 -8.19 -8.45
CA PHE A 44 7.87 -6.85 -8.04
C PHE A 44 6.66 -6.16 -7.38
N GLU A 45 6.79 -5.82 -6.10
CA GLU A 45 5.71 -5.27 -5.29
C GLU A 45 6.26 -4.35 -4.19
N VAL A 46 5.41 -3.45 -3.66
CA VAL A 46 5.67 -2.75 -2.40
C VAL A 46 5.55 -3.73 -1.24
N LYS A 47 6.65 -3.95 -0.52
CA LYS A 47 6.69 -4.84 0.64
C LYS A 47 6.19 -4.13 1.89
N GLU A 48 6.73 -2.94 2.17
CA GLU A 48 6.50 -2.19 3.41
C GLU A 48 6.60 -0.68 3.16
N ILE A 49 5.82 0.10 3.90
CA ILE A 49 5.92 1.57 3.98
C ILE A 49 6.07 1.94 5.45
N ASN A 50 7.14 2.67 5.78
CA ASN A 50 7.38 3.15 7.13
C ASN A 50 7.46 4.67 7.15
N ALA A 51 6.73 5.32 8.06
CA ALA A 51 6.87 6.74 8.29
C ALA A 51 8.29 7.11 8.78
N ARG A 52 8.74 8.29 8.35
CA ARG A 52 9.99 8.94 8.76
C ARG A 52 9.67 10.38 9.17
N PRO A 53 10.55 11.04 9.94
CA PRO A 53 10.32 12.44 10.36
C PRO A 53 10.09 13.40 9.18
N ASP A 54 10.66 13.09 8.00
CA ASP A 54 10.66 13.91 6.80
C ASP A 54 9.91 13.27 5.61
N GLY A 55 9.24 12.13 5.81
CA GLY A 55 8.53 11.46 4.74
C GLY A 55 8.28 9.97 5.00
N PHE A 56 8.61 9.13 4.02
CA PHE A 56 8.39 7.68 4.10
C PHE A 56 9.56 6.90 3.52
N LEU A 57 9.87 5.76 4.14
CA LEU A 57 10.72 4.74 3.55
C LEU A 57 9.82 3.66 2.93
N VAL A 58 9.91 3.49 1.62
CA VAL A 58 9.21 2.45 0.88
C VAL A 58 10.20 1.32 0.60
N THR A 59 9.87 0.11 1.02
CA THR A 59 10.66 -1.10 0.76
C THR A 59 9.94 -1.95 -0.29
N PHE A 60 10.69 -2.45 -1.27
CA PHE A 60 10.21 -3.28 -2.38
C PHE A 60 10.68 -4.72 -2.24
N THR A 61 9.98 -5.64 -2.92
CA THR A 61 10.35 -7.07 -2.95
C THR A 61 11.49 -7.39 -3.91
N LYS A 62 11.75 -6.52 -4.89
CA LYS A 62 12.89 -6.58 -5.83
C LYS A 62 13.53 -5.20 -5.99
N PRO A 63 14.79 -5.12 -6.44
CA PRO A 63 15.45 -3.84 -6.66
C PRO A 63 14.70 -2.98 -7.70
N VAL A 64 14.55 -1.69 -7.41
CA VAL A 64 13.97 -0.70 -8.34
C VAL A 64 14.98 -0.28 -9.41
N ASP A 65 14.49 0.22 -10.54
CA ASP A 65 15.34 0.92 -11.52
C ASP A 65 15.73 2.31 -10.98
N PRO A 66 17.01 2.56 -10.66
CA PRO A 66 17.43 3.84 -10.09
C PRO A 66 17.25 5.02 -11.05
N ALA A 67 17.31 4.82 -12.37
CA ALA A 67 17.12 5.90 -13.34
C ALA A 67 15.69 6.47 -13.29
N VAL A 68 14.72 5.63 -12.92
CA VAL A 68 13.32 6.01 -12.74
C VAL A 68 13.04 6.39 -11.29
N ALA A 69 13.46 5.56 -10.35
CA ALA A 69 13.08 5.64 -8.95
C ALA A 69 13.71 6.79 -8.17
N THR A 70 14.79 7.41 -8.67
CA THR A 70 15.40 8.60 -8.07
C THR A 70 14.68 9.90 -8.42
N ARG A 71 13.77 9.88 -9.40
CA ARG A 71 13.04 11.07 -9.83
C ARG A 71 11.83 11.27 -8.91
N PRO A 72 11.69 12.42 -8.21
CA PRO A 72 10.54 12.67 -7.35
C PRO A 72 9.19 12.57 -8.08
N ALA A 73 9.14 13.02 -9.35
CA ALA A 73 7.95 12.97 -10.19
C ALA A 73 7.48 11.54 -10.55
N THR A 74 8.25 10.50 -10.24
CA THR A 74 7.81 9.10 -10.35
C THR A 74 6.72 8.78 -9.31
N TYR A 75 6.66 9.54 -8.23
CA TYR A 75 5.78 9.33 -7.09
C TYR A 75 4.79 10.47 -6.98
N SER A 76 3.53 10.15 -6.74
CA SER A 76 2.54 11.13 -6.33
C SER A 76 1.72 10.59 -5.17
N LEU A 77 1.17 11.50 -4.39
CA LEU A 77 0.23 11.15 -3.34
C LEU A 77 -0.77 12.27 -3.14
N THR A 78 -1.97 11.87 -2.74
CA THR A 78 -2.94 12.76 -2.12
C THR A 78 -3.11 12.33 -0.67
N THR A 79 -3.69 13.21 0.13
CA THR A 79 -4.15 12.83 1.46
C THR A 79 -5.61 13.18 1.61
N TYR A 80 -6.26 12.54 2.57
CA TYR A 80 -7.61 12.83 3.00
C TYR A 80 -7.83 12.27 4.40
N THR A 81 -8.88 12.71 5.06
CA THR A 81 -9.39 12.08 6.27
C THR A 81 -10.88 11.85 6.16
N HIS A 82 -11.48 11.30 7.20
CA HIS A 82 -12.92 11.11 7.29
C HIS A 82 -13.46 11.86 8.50
N ILE A 83 -14.69 12.35 8.40
CA ILE A 83 -15.37 12.96 9.54
C ILE A 83 -15.55 11.89 10.62
N TYR A 84 -15.02 12.13 11.82
CA TYR A 84 -15.23 11.26 12.97
C TYR A 84 -16.62 11.50 13.56
N GLN A 85 -17.56 10.59 13.25
CA GLN A 85 -18.97 10.71 13.64
C GLN A 85 -19.59 9.33 13.91
N GLN A 86 -20.75 9.32 14.59
CA GLN A 86 -21.49 8.10 14.93
C GLN A 86 -22.14 7.42 13.71
N GLY A 87 -22.49 8.19 12.68
CA GLY A 87 -23.16 7.68 11.48
C GLY A 87 -22.33 6.62 10.76
N TYR A 88 -23.02 5.64 10.15
CA TYR A 88 -22.33 4.61 9.36
C TYR A 88 -21.80 5.18 8.04
N GLY A 89 -20.49 5.03 7.83
CA GLY A 89 -19.79 5.60 6.68
C GLY A 89 -19.48 7.09 6.88
N SER A 90 -18.57 7.60 6.06
CA SER A 90 -18.16 8.99 6.07
C SER A 90 -17.58 9.32 4.69
N PRO A 91 -17.82 10.51 4.12
CA PRO A 91 -17.11 10.93 2.92
C PRO A 91 -15.63 11.18 3.24
N GLU A 92 -14.79 11.09 2.21
CA GLU A 92 -13.44 11.65 2.27
C GLU A 92 -13.54 13.18 2.34
N VAL A 93 -12.77 13.78 3.23
CA VAL A 93 -12.71 15.23 3.48
C VAL A 93 -11.27 15.68 3.65
N ASP A 94 -11.05 17.00 3.66
CA ASP A 94 -9.74 17.64 3.89
C ASP A 94 -8.63 17.15 2.97
N HIS A 95 -8.95 17.01 1.67
CA HIS A 95 -7.97 16.58 0.69
C HIS A 95 -6.81 17.55 0.56
N THR A 96 -5.58 17.03 0.55
CA THR A 96 -4.38 17.79 0.20
C THR A 96 -3.50 17.04 -0.80
N VAL A 97 -2.54 17.73 -1.41
CA VAL A 97 -1.62 17.16 -2.41
C VAL A 97 -0.16 17.39 -1.98
N PRO A 98 0.36 16.58 -1.04
CA PRO A 98 1.76 16.66 -0.64
C PRO A 98 2.70 16.45 -1.83
N GLN A 99 3.89 17.03 -1.76
CA GLN A 99 4.87 16.98 -2.85
C GLN A 99 6.07 16.15 -2.41
N VAL A 100 6.40 15.13 -3.20
CA VAL A 100 7.67 14.42 -3.05
C VAL A 100 8.77 15.33 -3.57
N THR A 101 9.70 15.71 -2.69
CA THR A 101 10.80 16.63 -3.02
C THR A 101 12.07 15.89 -3.39
N THR A 102 12.31 14.74 -2.74
CA THR A 102 13.48 13.89 -2.96
C THR A 102 13.06 12.43 -2.96
N ALA A 103 13.70 11.63 -3.81
CA ALA A 103 13.61 10.17 -3.76
C ALA A 103 15.03 9.57 -3.75
N ALA A 104 15.46 9.05 -2.61
CA ALA A 104 16.79 8.47 -2.44
C ALA A 104 16.71 6.94 -2.43
N VAL A 105 17.34 6.30 -3.42
CA VAL A 105 17.37 4.84 -3.55
C VAL A 105 18.52 4.26 -2.71
N SER A 106 18.27 3.19 -1.98
CA SER A 106 19.30 2.47 -1.22
C SER A 106 20.33 1.79 -2.14
N LYS A 107 21.49 1.44 -1.58
CA LYS A 107 22.58 0.80 -2.35
C LYS A 107 22.18 -0.52 -3.01
N ASP A 108 21.31 -1.29 -2.36
CA ASP A 108 20.78 -2.56 -2.88
C ASP A 108 19.55 -2.38 -3.79
N GLY A 109 19.07 -1.15 -3.95
CA GLY A 109 17.88 -0.83 -4.75
C GLY A 109 16.56 -1.28 -4.14
N LEU A 110 16.55 -1.85 -2.93
CA LEU A 110 15.35 -2.40 -2.32
C LEU A 110 14.52 -1.35 -1.58
N GLN A 111 15.07 -0.17 -1.33
CA GLN A 111 14.40 0.88 -0.57
C GLN A 111 14.48 2.22 -1.29
N VAL A 112 13.42 3.00 -1.16
CA VAL A 112 13.39 4.40 -1.57
C VAL A 112 12.90 5.24 -0.40
N HIS A 113 13.75 6.16 0.05
CA HIS A 113 13.36 7.18 1.02
C HIS A 113 12.78 8.37 0.25
N LEU A 114 11.48 8.57 0.41
CA LEU A 114 10.73 9.68 -0.14
C LEU A 114 10.67 10.78 0.91
N GLN A 115 11.31 11.92 0.62
CA GLN A 115 11.10 13.13 1.42
C GLN A 115 9.87 13.85 0.90
N ILE A 116 8.98 14.25 1.79
CA ILE A 116 7.67 14.80 1.43
C ILE A 116 7.46 16.13 2.12
N ASN A 117 7.19 17.16 1.32
CA ASN A 117 6.68 18.42 1.82
C ASN A 117 5.15 18.35 1.93
N GLY A 118 4.62 18.73 3.09
CA GLY A 118 3.19 18.73 3.37
C GLY A 118 2.65 17.40 3.93
N LEU A 119 3.43 16.68 4.74
CA LEU A 119 2.91 15.53 5.52
C LEU A 119 1.71 15.96 6.38
N GLN A 120 0.66 15.14 6.38
CA GLN A 120 -0.57 15.41 7.12
C GLN A 120 -0.82 14.37 8.20
N GLN A 121 -0.45 14.67 9.45
CA GLN A 121 -0.78 13.81 10.57
C GLN A 121 -2.32 13.63 10.68
N GLY A 122 -2.78 12.43 11.01
CA GLY A 122 -4.19 12.05 11.08
C GLY A 122 -4.87 11.77 9.74
N HIS A 123 -4.14 11.88 8.61
CA HIS A 123 -4.68 11.63 7.27
C HIS A 123 -4.22 10.29 6.71
N VAL A 124 -5.07 9.70 5.86
CA VAL A 124 -4.67 8.66 4.92
C VAL A 124 -3.81 9.31 3.85
N HIS A 125 -2.64 8.74 3.60
CA HIS A 125 -1.78 9.06 2.45
C HIS A 125 -2.05 7.99 1.39
N ASP A 126 -2.66 8.42 0.29
CA ASP A 126 -2.94 7.58 -0.87
C ASP A 126 -1.80 7.75 -1.88
N PHE A 127 -0.91 6.77 -1.90
CA PHE A 127 0.23 6.74 -2.80
C PHE A 127 -0.14 6.21 -4.17
N ASP A 128 0.49 6.78 -5.19
CA ASP A 128 0.50 6.27 -6.54
C ASP A 128 1.96 6.01 -6.98
N PHE A 129 2.23 4.72 -7.23
CA PHE A 129 3.50 4.18 -7.67
C PHE A 129 3.45 3.64 -9.11
N GLN A 130 2.46 4.03 -9.91
CA GLN A 130 2.23 3.48 -11.26
C GLN A 130 3.45 3.58 -12.18
N ASN A 131 4.31 4.57 -11.97
CA ASN A 131 5.52 4.79 -12.78
C ASN A 131 6.78 4.12 -12.22
N VAL A 132 6.71 3.49 -11.04
CA VAL A 132 7.84 2.75 -10.47
C VAL A 132 8.07 1.47 -11.29
N ARG A 133 9.34 1.13 -11.53
CA ARG A 133 9.75 -0.08 -12.23
C ARG A 133 10.83 -0.80 -11.45
N SER A 134 10.85 -2.13 -11.56
CA SER A 134 12.00 -2.93 -11.10
C SER A 134 13.20 -2.66 -11.99
N ARG A 135 14.40 -3.05 -11.53
CA ARG A 135 15.63 -2.99 -12.34
C ARG A 135 15.50 -3.74 -13.67
N ASP A 136 14.68 -4.78 -13.70
CA ASP A 136 14.44 -5.62 -14.89
C ASP A 136 13.24 -5.11 -15.72
N GLY A 137 12.68 -3.94 -15.36
CA GLY A 137 11.60 -3.28 -16.10
C GLY A 137 10.18 -3.73 -15.75
N GLU A 138 10.01 -4.57 -14.72
CA GLU A 138 8.69 -5.04 -14.30
C GLU A 138 7.88 -3.89 -13.65
N PRO A 139 6.57 -3.76 -13.94
CA PRO A 139 5.69 -2.89 -13.17
C PRO A 139 5.33 -3.53 -11.83
N LEU A 140 4.89 -2.71 -10.87
CA LEU A 140 4.26 -3.20 -9.64
C LEU A 140 2.98 -3.96 -9.97
N VAL A 141 2.69 -5.04 -9.23
CA VAL A 141 1.40 -5.72 -9.34
C VAL A 141 0.29 -4.83 -8.76
N HIS A 142 0.55 -4.13 -7.65
CA HIS A 142 -0.34 -3.11 -7.10
C HIS A 142 0.36 -1.75 -6.98
N ALA A 143 -0.02 -0.83 -7.85
CA ALA A 143 0.56 0.51 -7.88
C ALA A 143 0.02 1.47 -6.79
N LYS A 144 -1.07 1.12 -6.10
CA LYS A 144 -1.72 1.96 -5.10
C LYS A 144 -1.46 1.43 -3.69
N ALA A 145 -1.14 2.31 -2.76
CA ALA A 145 -0.98 1.97 -1.36
C ALA A 145 -1.59 3.07 -0.47
N TYR A 146 -2.13 2.67 0.68
CA TYR A 146 -2.81 3.57 1.60
C TYR A 146 -2.17 3.47 2.99
N TYR A 147 -1.75 4.60 3.55
CA TYR A 147 -1.13 4.65 4.88
C TYR A 147 -1.78 5.74 5.74
N THR A 148 -2.38 5.36 6.86
CA THR A 148 -2.84 6.35 7.85
C THR A 148 -1.67 6.82 8.70
N LEU A 149 -1.27 8.08 8.54
CA LEU A 149 -0.19 8.69 9.30
C LEU A 149 -0.71 9.20 10.65
N ASN A 150 -0.89 8.29 11.60
CA ASN A 150 -1.38 8.66 12.94
C ASN A 150 -0.40 9.57 13.69
N GLU A 151 0.89 9.30 13.58
CA GLU A 151 1.97 10.05 14.23
C GLU A 151 3.18 10.15 13.29
N ILE A 152 3.90 11.27 13.36
CA ILE A 152 5.17 11.46 12.68
C ILE A 152 6.30 11.04 13.65
N PRO A 153 7.11 10.03 13.31
CA PRO A 153 8.23 9.59 14.16
C PRO A 153 9.22 10.72 14.43
N LYS A 154 9.86 10.70 15.61
CA LYS A 154 10.92 11.63 16.03
C LYS A 154 12.31 11.08 15.76
#